data_AF-A0A7Z9YB91-F1
#
_entry.id   AF-A0A7Z9YB91-F1
#
_cell.length_a   1.000
_cell.length_b   1.000
_cell.length_c   1.000
_cell.angle_alpha   90.00
_cell.angle_beta   90.00
_cell.angle_gamma   90.00
#
_symmetry.space_group_name_H-M   'P 1'
#
loop_
_entity.id
_entity.type
_entity.pdbx_description
1 polymer ?
#
loop_
_entity_poly.entity_id
_entity_poly.type
_entity_poly.pdbx_seq_one_letter_code
_entity_poly.pdbx_strand_id
1 'polypeptide(L)'
;MKGRVLITIALVSLLSLLAVLVVAQVQQIQPPRPGKEVLRKSPAPPPKPEERIKQMLDRIMSRMNLNEEQKKAVEDLVMAKIEARRKSQEGLKELRRLARDRNASEDQIKTALDKFRKNLIEIRTKVQKLEETALKIVPVRAQLMLTLTGIFDNGQPFPPQPRARTQRPLRRRPGRGGTRT
;
A
#
# COMPACT_ATOMS: atom_id res chain seq x y z
N MET A 1 -75.09 4.69 25.63
CA MET A 1 -73.64 4.92 25.82
C MET A 1 -72.79 3.82 25.14
N LYS A 2 -72.81 3.70 23.80
CA LYS A 2 -71.94 2.75 23.06
C LYS A 2 -71.33 3.29 21.75
N GLY A 3 -71.67 4.53 21.34
CA GLY A 3 -71.22 5.10 20.06
C GLY A 3 -69.95 5.96 20.09
N ARG A 4 -69.39 6.26 21.27
CA ARG A 4 -68.23 7.17 21.39
C ARG A 4 -66.88 6.48 21.57
N VAL A 5 -66.87 5.19 21.91
CA VAL A 5 -65.62 4.44 22.18
C VAL A 5 -65.02 3.84 20.90
N LEU A 6 -65.84 3.59 19.88
CA LEU A 6 -65.36 3.06 18.58
C LEU A 6 -64.64 4.11 17.72
N ILE A 7 -64.89 5.40 17.96
CA ILE A 7 -64.29 6.50 17.17
C ILE A 7 -62.87 6.81 17.65
N THR A 8 -62.58 6.65 18.95
CA THR A 8 -61.26 6.97 19.50
C THR A 8 -60.19 5.94 19.13
N ILE A 9 -60.55 4.67 18.96
CA ILE A 9 -59.58 3.62 18.57
C ILE A 9 -59.17 3.76 17.09
N ALA A 10 -60.09 4.17 16.21
CA ALA A 10 -59.79 4.40 14.80
C ALA A 10 -58.84 5.58 14.57
N LEU A 11 -58.94 6.64 15.39
CA LEU A 11 -58.14 7.86 15.23
C LEU A 11 -56.67 7.68 15.66
N VAL A 12 -56.41 6.85 16.67
CA VAL A 12 -55.03 6.57 17.11
C VAL A 12 -54.29 5.66 16.12
N SER A 13 -55.00 4.75 15.44
CA SER A 13 -54.40 3.92 14.38
C SER A 13 -54.08 4.71 13.10
N LEU A 14 -54.85 5.75 12.78
CA LEU A 14 -54.60 6.57 11.58
C LEU A 14 -53.37 7.49 11.76
N LEU A 15 -53.14 8.00 12.97
CA LEU A 15 -51.98 8.84 13.30
C LEU A 15 -50.65 8.05 13.32
N SER A 16 -50.68 6.77 13.71
CA SER A 16 -49.49 5.92 13.68
C SER A 16 -49.05 5.57 12.25
N LEU A 17 -49.99 5.44 11.30
CA LEU A 17 -49.65 5.19 9.89
C LEU A 17 -49.05 6.42 9.18
N LEU A 18 -49.45 7.63 9.58
CA LEU A 18 -48.89 8.87 9.03
C LEU A 18 -47.45 9.13 9.52
N ALA A 19 -47.09 8.71 10.72
CA ALA A 19 -45.72 8.87 11.23
C ALA A 19 -44.70 7.98 10.48
N VAL A 20 -45.10 6.80 10.02
CA VAL A 20 -44.21 5.88 9.26
C VAL A 20 -44.01 6.35 7.81
N LEU A 21 -44.99 7.02 7.22
CA LEU A 21 -44.88 7.58 5.86
C LEU A 21 -44.01 8.84 5.77
N VAL A 22 -43.91 9.64 6.85
CA VAL A 22 -43.05 10.83 6.86
C VAL A 22 -41.57 10.47 6.99
N VAL A 23 -41.21 9.38 7.68
CA VAL A 23 -39.81 8.93 7.80
C VAL A 23 -39.30 8.25 6.51
N ALA A 24 -40.18 7.69 5.69
CA ALA A 24 -39.81 7.05 4.43
C ALA A 24 -39.47 8.03 3.29
N GLN A 25 -39.89 9.31 3.38
CA GLN A 25 -39.64 10.30 2.31
C GLN A 25 -38.38 11.16 2.51
N VAL A 26 -37.67 11.05 3.66
CA VAL A 26 -36.42 11.81 3.90
C VAL A 26 -35.17 11.12 3.33
N GLN A 27 -35.32 9.98 2.63
CA GLN A 27 -34.19 9.27 2.02
C GLN A 27 -33.98 9.47 0.52
N GLN A 28 -34.81 10.24 -0.16
CA GLN A 28 -34.58 10.56 -1.57
C GLN A 28 -34.87 12.03 -1.81
N ILE A 29 -33.83 12.85 -1.68
CA ILE A 29 -33.37 13.86 -2.63
C ILE A 29 -32.19 14.51 -1.88
N GLN A 30 -31.01 13.88 -1.95
CA GLN A 30 -29.81 14.71 -1.94
C GLN A 30 -29.88 15.50 -3.25
N PRO A 31 -29.89 16.85 -3.22
CA PRO A 31 -29.73 17.58 -4.46
C PRO A 31 -28.45 17.08 -5.14
N PRO A 32 -28.43 16.88 -6.47
CA PRO A 32 -27.18 16.61 -7.15
C PRO A 32 -26.22 17.70 -6.72
N ARG A 33 -25.11 17.33 -6.07
CA ARG A 33 -24.09 18.30 -5.66
C ARG A 33 -23.80 19.16 -6.89
N PRO A 34 -24.00 20.49 -6.82
CA PRO A 34 -23.70 21.36 -7.94
C PRO A 34 -22.26 21.06 -8.34
N GLY A 35 -22.07 20.85 -9.64
CA GLY A 35 -20.87 20.29 -10.22
C GLY A 35 -19.63 20.80 -9.51
N LYS A 36 -18.97 19.93 -8.76
CA LYS A 36 -17.51 19.94 -8.82
C LYS A 36 -17.21 19.49 -10.23
N GLU A 37 -17.23 20.46 -11.14
CA GLU A 37 -16.23 20.56 -12.18
C GLU A 37 -14.89 20.45 -11.43
N VAL A 38 -14.53 19.20 -11.11
CA VAL A 38 -13.16 18.87 -10.78
C VAL A 38 -12.52 19.17 -12.11
N LEU A 39 -11.99 20.39 -12.25
CA LEU A 39 -10.93 20.70 -13.18
C LEU A 39 -10.00 19.51 -13.04
N ARG A 40 -10.11 18.55 -13.97
CA ARG A 40 -9.15 17.47 -14.08
C ARG A 40 -7.94 18.21 -14.60
N LYS A 41 -7.20 18.86 -13.69
CA LYS A 41 -5.78 19.11 -13.91
C LYS A 41 -5.28 17.74 -14.32
N SER A 42 -4.93 17.59 -15.60
CA SER A 42 -4.33 16.37 -16.13
C SER A 42 -3.40 15.86 -15.05
N PRO A 43 -3.62 14.65 -14.49
CA PRO A 43 -2.83 14.20 -13.37
C PRO A 43 -1.37 14.33 -13.83
N ALA A 44 -0.60 15.13 -13.11
CA ALA A 44 0.81 15.26 -13.39
C ALA A 44 1.37 13.85 -13.58
N PRO A 45 2.21 13.61 -14.59
CA PRO A 45 2.74 12.28 -14.84
C PRO A 45 3.25 11.70 -13.52
N PRO A 46 2.88 10.45 -13.19
CA PRO A 46 3.19 9.90 -11.88
C PRO A 46 4.70 10.00 -11.65
N PRO A 47 5.14 10.51 -10.48
CA PRO A 47 6.55 10.72 -10.21
C PRO A 47 7.35 9.44 -10.43
N LYS A 48 8.61 9.60 -10.88
CA LYS A 48 9.48 8.45 -11.13
C LYS A 48 9.62 7.61 -9.84
N PRO A 49 9.85 6.29 -9.92
CA PRO A 49 9.99 5.44 -8.73
C PRO A 49 10.99 5.98 -7.70
N GLU A 50 12.10 6.56 -8.17
CA GLU A 50 13.14 7.15 -7.32
C GLU A 50 12.66 8.44 -6.62
N GLU A 51 11.96 9.31 -7.35
CA GLU A 51 11.35 10.53 -6.78
C GLU A 51 10.28 10.19 -5.73
N ARG A 52 9.53 9.11 -5.94
CA ARG A 52 8.56 8.61 -4.95
C ARG A 52 9.24 8.15 -3.66
N ILE A 53 10.39 7.50 -3.78
CA ILE A 53 11.14 7.05 -2.59
C ILE A 53 11.73 8.25 -1.85
N LYS A 54 12.29 9.24 -2.56
CA LYS A 54 12.77 10.49 -1.95
C LYS A 54 11.63 11.23 -1.23
N GLN A 55 10.49 11.43 -1.88
CA GLN A 55 9.33 12.06 -1.25
C GLN A 55 8.81 11.30 -0.02
N MET A 56 8.86 9.96 -0.06
CA MET A 56 8.50 9.12 1.08
C MET A 56 9.49 9.30 2.24
N LEU A 57 10.78 9.23 1.93
CA LEU A 57 11.89 9.47 2.86
C LEU A 57 11.77 10.84 3.51
N ASP A 58 11.62 11.90 2.73
CA ASP A 58 11.49 13.27 3.22
C ASP A 58 10.33 13.39 4.20
N ARG A 59 9.15 12.86 3.83
CA ARG A 59 7.97 12.86 4.72
C ARG A 59 8.20 12.11 6.02
N ILE A 60 8.94 11.00 5.97
CA ILE A 60 9.27 10.20 7.15
C ILE A 60 10.25 10.97 8.03
N MET A 61 11.35 11.48 7.46
CA MET A 61 12.42 12.19 8.16
C MET A 61 11.96 13.55 8.73
N SER A 62 11.12 14.31 8.02
CA SER A 62 10.58 15.59 8.52
C SER A 62 9.73 15.42 9.78
N ARG A 63 9.15 14.25 10.03
CA ARG A 63 8.36 13.97 11.25
C ARG A 63 9.23 13.62 12.46
N MET A 64 10.51 13.35 12.26
CA MET A 64 11.42 12.82 13.29
C MET A 64 12.41 13.84 13.82
N ASN A 65 12.36 15.10 13.36
CA ASN A 65 13.28 16.18 13.77
C ASN A 65 14.75 15.77 13.70
N LEU A 66 15.14 15.03 12.66
CA LEU A 66 16.53 14.64 12.43
C LEU A 66 17.37 15.83 12.01
N ASN A 67 18.61 15.89 12.46
CA ASN A 67 19.60 16.85 11.95
C ASN A 67 20.11 16.41 10.55
N GLU A 68 20.86 17.27 9.88
CA GLU A 68 21.34 16.99 8.52
C GLU A 68 22.26 15.77 8.42
N GLU A 69 23.10 15.54 9.43
CA GLU A 69 23.99 14.37 9.47
C GLU A 69 23.20 13.06 9.59
N GLN A 70 22.20 13.03 10.47
CA GLN A 70 21.29 11.90 10.67
C GLN A 70 20.46 11.63 9.42
N LYS A 71 19.92 12.66 8.77
CA LYS A 71 19.18 12.53 7.51
C LYS A 71 20.06 11.90 6.44
N LYS A 72 21.28 12.41 6.27
CA LYS A 72 22.23 11.89 5.27
C LYS A 72 22.56 10.42 5.51
N ALA A 73 22.81 10.01 6.75
CA ALA A 73 23.07 8.61 7.08
C ALA A 73 21.87 7.69 6.75
N VAL A 74 20.64 8.15 7.01
CA VAL A 74 19.41 7.43 6.66
C VAL A 74 19.21 7.35 5.14
N GLU A 75 19.46 8.44 4.42
CA GLU A 75 19.41 8.48 2.96
C GLU A 75 20.41 7.51 2.31
N ASP A 76 21.67 7.55 2.77
CA ASP A 76 22.73 6.65 2.28
C ASP A 76 22.36 5.18 2.49
N LEU A 77 21.79 4.85 3.65
CA LEU A 77 21.28 3.51 3.94
C LEU A 77 20.15 3.11 2.98
N VAL A 78 19.17 3.99 2.77
CA VAL A 78 18.04 3.68 1.88
C VAL A 78 18.50 3.50 0.44
N MET A 79 19.38 4.37 -0.05
CA MET A 79 19.96 4.24 -1.39
C MET A 79 20.75 2.94 -1.53
N ALA A 80 21.52 2.54 -0.51
CA ALA A 80 22.20 1.26 -0.48
C ALA A 80 21.22 0.08 -0.51
N LYS A 81 20.09 0.13 0.21
CA LYS A 81 19.04 -0.91 0.17
C LYS A 81 18.35 -1.00 -1.20
N ILE A 82 18.14 0.13 -1.88
CA ILE A 82 17.59 0.16 -3.25
C ILE A 82 18.59 -0.45 -4.24
N GLU A 83 19.86 -0.04 -4.18
CA GLU A 83 20.93 -0.57 -5.03
C GLU A 83 21.10 -2.09 -4.82
N ALA A 84 21.08 -2.52 -3.55
CA ALA A 84 21.12 -3.92 -3.17
C ALA A 84 20.03 -4.74 -3.85
N ARG A 85 18.79 -4.24 -3.81
CA ARG A 85 17.64 -4.88 -4.45
C ARG A 85 17.82 -4.94 -5.96
N ARG A 86 18.26 -3.85 -6.60
CA ARG A 86 18.47 -3.81 -8.05
C ARG A 86 19.49 -4.88 -8.49
N LYS A 87 20.65 -4.91 -7.84
CA LYS A 87 21.72 -5.89 -8.12
C LYS A 87 21.25 -7.33 -7.87
N SER A 88 20.50 -7.56 -6.79
CA SER A 88 19.93 -8.88 -6.51
C SER A 88 18.92 -9.33 -7.58
N GLN A 89 18.08 -8.41 -8.08
CA GLN A 89 17.14 -8.69 -9.17
C GLN A 89 17.85 -8.99 -10.50
N GLU A 90 18.91 -8.24 -10.82
CA GLU A 90 19.75 -8.48 -11.99
C GLU A 90 20.43 -9.86 -11.92
N GLY A 91 21.03 -10.19 -10.77
CA GLY A 91 21.63 -11.51 -10.55
C GLY A 91 20.61 -12.65 -10.63
N LEU A 92 19.42 -12.47 -10.06
CA LEU A 92 18.33 -13.45 -10.18
C LEU A 92 17.84 -13.61 -11.64
N LYS A 93 17.86 -12.53 -12.45
CA LYS A 93 17.52 -12.61 -13.87
C LYS A 93 18.52 -13.48 -14.63
N GLU A 94 19.81 -13.35 -14.33
CA GLU A 94 20.86 -14.20 -14.89
C GLU A 94 20.67 -15.67 -14.51
N LEU A 95 20.44 -15.96 -13.22
CA LEU A 95 20.19 -17.33 -12.76
C LEU A 95 18.94 -17.94 -13.39
N ARG A 96 17.85 -17.16 -13.55
CA ARG A 96 16.64 -17.62 -14.25
C ARG A 96 16.88 -17.90 -15.73
N ARG A 97 17.80 -17.16 -16.38
CA ARG A 97 18.19 -17.41 -17.77
C ARG A 97 18.90 -18.77 -17.87
N LEU A 98 19.89 -19.01 -17.00
CA LEU A 98 20.62 -20.28 -16.95
C LEU A 98 19.71 -21.46 -16.60
N ALA A 99 18.78 -21.29 -15.66
CA ALA A 99 17.81 -22.33 -15.30
C ALA A 99 16.86 -22.72 -16.45
N ARG A 100 16.69 -21.86 -17.45
CA ARG A 100 15.88 -22.14 -18.66
C ARG A 100 16.72 -22.65 -19.83
N ASP A 101 18.02 -22.43 -19.79
CA ASP A 101 18.95 -22.83 -20.83
C ASP A 101 19.35 -24.30 -20.61
N ARG A 102 18.81 -25.18 -21.45
CA ARG A 102 19.07 -26.63 -21.37
C ARG A 102 20.50 -27.00 -21.75
N ASN A 103 21.25 -26.09 -22.36
CA ASN A 103 22.62 -26.30 -22.82
C ASN A 103 23.65 -25.63 -21.91
N ALA A 104 23.22 -24.97 -20.83
CA ALA A 104 24.15 -24.35 -19.88
C ALA A 104 25.01 -25.43 -19.22
N SER A 105 26.33 -25.25 -19.24
CA SER A 105 27.24 -26.20 -18.61
C SER A 105 27.17 -26.08 -17.08
N GLU A 106 27.51 -27.16 -16.38
CA GLU A 106 27.56 -27.17 -14.92
C GLU A 106 28.54 -26.11 -14.37
N ASP A 107 29.69 -25.92 -15.02
CA ASP A 107 30.66 -24.89 -14.67
C ASP A 107 30.10 -23.47 -14.82
N GLN A 108 29.32 -23.21 -15.87
CA GLN A 108 28.64 -21.92 -16.06
C GLN A 108 27.62 -21.67 -14.96
N ILE A 109 26.83 -22.68 -14.60
CA ILE A 109 25.84 -22.59 -13.52
C ILE A 109 26.53 -22.35 -12.18
N LYS A 110 27.59 -23.11 -11.87
CA LYS A 110 28.36 -22.97 -10.63
C LYS A 110 28.99 -21.58 -10.51
N THR A 111 29.65 -21.11 -11.57
CA THR A 111 30.26 -19.78 -11.61
C THR A 111 29.23 -18.68 -11.37
N ALA A 112 28.05 -18.77 -11.99
CA ALA A 112 26.99 -17.80 -11.80
C ALA A 112 26.41 -17.82 -10.37
N LEU A 113 26.23 -19.02 -9.79
CA LEU A 113 25.77 -19.18 -8.40
C LEU A 113 26.78 -18.61 -7.40
N ASP A 114 28.07 -18.88 -7.58
CA ASP A 114 29.13 -18.39 -6.69
C ASP A 114 29.25 -16.86 -6.77
N LYS A 115 29.22 -16.30 -7.99
CA LYS A 115 29.17 -14.85 -8.20
C LYS A 115 27.94 -14.22 -7.53
N PHE A 116 26.77 -14.83 -7.67
CA PHE A 116 25.54 -14.34 -7.05
C PHE A 116 25.62 -14.35 -5.52
N ARG A 117 26.09 -15.44 -4.92
CA ARG A 117 26.27 -15.58 -3.46
C ARG A 117 27.29 -14.57 -2.93
N LYS A 118 28.43 -14.41 -3.60
CA LYS A 118 29.46 -13.43 -3.24
C LYS A 118 28.90 -12.01 -3.24
N ASN A 119 28.19 -11.63 -4.32
CA ASN A 119 27.56 -10.31 -4.43
C ASN A 119 26.54 -10.08 -3.31
N LEU A 120 25.74 -11.10 -2.95
CA LEU A 120 24.77 -10.98 -1.84
C LEU A 120 25.45 -10.71 -0.49
N ILE A 121 26.57 -11.38 -0.21
CA ILE A 121 27.33 -11.19 1.03
C ILE A 121 27.93 -9.79 1.09
N GLU A 122 28.57 -9.33 0.01
CA GLU A 122 29.17 -8.00 -0.07
C GLU A 122 28.11 -6.90 0.12
N ILE A 123 26.97 -7.04 -0.55
CA ILE A 123 25.85 -6.10 -0.44
C ILE A 123 25.27 -6.08 0.98
N ARG A 124 25.02 -7.25 1.57
CA ARG A 124 24.49 -7.36 2.94
C ARG A 124 25.44 -6.70 3.93
N THR A 125 26.74 -6.95 3.80
CA THR A 125 27.78 -6.35 4.66
C THR A 125 27.80 -4.83 4.52
N LYS A 126 27.70 -4.29 3.30
CA LYS A 126 27.66 -2.84 3.07
C LYS A 126 26.42 -2.20 3.73
N VAL A 127 25.24 -2.80 3.53
CA VAL A 127 23.99 -2.31 4.13
C VAL A 127 24.05 -2.36 5.66
N GLN A 128 24.54 -3.47 6.22
CA GLN A 128 24.66 -3.63 7.66
C GLN A 128 25.59 -2.59 8.29
N LYS A 129 26.76 -2.32 7.68
CA LYS A 129 27.68 -1.29 8.16
C LYS A 129 27.06 0.12 8.16
N LEU A 130 26.32 0.46 7.10
CA LEU A 130 25.60 1.73 7.03
C LEU A 130 24.52 1.82 8.10
N GLU A 131 23.80 0.73 8.33
CA GLU A 131 22.76 0.66 9.36
C GLU A 131 23.33 0.80 10.77
N GLU A 132 24.40 0.08 11.10
CA GLU A 132 25.12 0.23 12.38
C GLU A 132 25.64 1.65 12.59
N THR A 133 26.06 2.33 11.52
CA THR A 133 26.52 3.72 11.59
C THR A 133 25.36 4.67 11.87
N ALA A 134 24.24 4.49 11.17
CA ALA A 134 23.02 5.28 11.39
C ALA A 134 22.44 5.06 12.80
N LEU A 135 22.44 3.83 13.31
CA LEU A 135 21.96 3.48 14.66
C LEU A 135 22.76 4.17 15.78
N LYS A 136 24.03 4.53 15.56
CA LYS A 136 24.85 5.23 16.57
C LYS A 136 24.49 6.71 16.72
N ILE A 137 23.99 7.34 15.65
CA ILE A 137 23.77 8.80 15.62
C ILE A 137 22.28 9.19 15.64
N VAL A 138 21.39 8.30 15.19
CA VAL A 138 19.95 8.57 15.13
C VAL A 138 19.32 8.42 16.51
N PRO A 139 18.45 9.34 16.97
CA PRO A 139 17.81 9.24 18.29
C PRO A 139 16.91 7.99 18.40
N VAL A 140 16.89 7.34 19.56
CA VAL A 140 16.16 6.06 19.80
C VAL A 140 14.71 6.08 19.31
N ARG A 141 13.98 7.19 19.53
CA ARG A 141 12.59 7.33 19.07
C ARG A 141 12.47 7.31 17.54
N ALA A 142 13.41 7.93 16.84
CA ALA A 142 13.48 7.88 15.39
C ALA A 142 13.90 6.49 14.91
N GLN A 143 14.81 5.81 15.62
CA GLN A 143 15.18 4.42 15.29
C GLN A 143 13.96 3.51 15.28
N LEU A 144 13.10 3.56 16.32
CA LEU A 144 11.85 2.81 16.37
C LEU A 144 10.98 3.03 15.12
N MET A 145 10.79 4.29 14.72
CA MET A 145 9.97 4.65 13.56
C MET A 145 10.60 4.19 12.24
N LEU A 146 11.93 4.29 12.12
CA LEU A 146 12.68 3.80 10.96
C LEU A 146 12.63 2.27 10.86
N THR A 147 12.63 1.54 11.97
CA THR A 147 12.43 0.09 12.00
C THR A 147 11.00 -0.29 11.61
N LEU A 148 9.98 0.39 12.14
CA LEU A 148 8.58 0.15 11.78
C LEU A 148 8.29 0.41 10.29
N THR A 149 9.00 1.35 9.69
CA THR A 149 8.89 1.66 8.25
C THR A 149 9.74 0.74 7.36
N GLY A 150 10.60 -0.11 7.96
CA GLY A 150 11.51 -1.01 7.26
C GLY A 150 12.76 -0.35 6.68
N ILE A 151 13.02 0.91 7.04
CA ILE A 151 14.27 1.61 6.69
C ILE A 151 15.43 1.01 7.48
N PHE A 152 15.26 0.84 8.79
CA PHE A 152 16.07 -0.09 9.58
C PHE A 152 15.49 -1.49 9.45
N ASP A 153 16.35 -2.49 9.54
CA ASP A 153 15.99 -3.88 9.36
C ASP A 153 14.95 -4.30 10.41
N ASN A 154 13.89 -4.92 9.92
CA ASN A 154 12.79 -5.47 10.69
C ASN A 154 12.44 -6.89 10.21
N GLY A 155 13.33 -7.53 9.44
CA GLY A 155 13.14 -8.84 8.83
C GLY A 155 12.24 -8.84 7.58
N GLN A 156 11.74 -7.68 7.13
CA GLN A 156 10.90 -7.56 5.94
C GLN A 156 11.69 -6.95 4.76
N PRO A 157 11.34 -7.31 3.50
CA PRO A 157 12.00 -6.74 2.34
C PRO A 157 11.66 -5.25 2.17
N PHE A 158 12.70 -4.43 1.96
CA PHE A 158 12.57 -3.01 1.64
C PHE A 158 12.83 -2.74 0.14
N PRO A 159 12.12 -1.77 -0.48
CA PRO A 159 10.85 -1.22 -0.04
C PRO A 159 9.77 -2.32 0.05
N PRO A 160 8.74 -2.13 0.89
CA PRO A 160 7.67 -3.11 1.04
C PRO A 160 7.08 -3.46 -0.33
N GLN A 161 6.99 -4.76 -0.62
CA GLN A 161 6.40 -5.19 -1.87
C GLN A 161 4.91 -4.85 -1.86
N PRO A 162 4.35 -4.28 -2.96
CA PRO A 162 2.91 -4.12 -3.06
C PRO A 162 2.29 -5.50 -2.89
N ARG A 163 1.50 -5.68 -1.82
CA ARG A 163 0.74 -6.92 -1.62
C ARG A 163 -0.03 -7.15 -2.91
N ALA A 164 0.18 -8.31 -3.54
CA ALA A 164 -0.59 -8.71 -4.70
C ALA A 164 -2.05 -8.48 -4.32
N ARG A 165 -2.72 -7.55 -5.00
CA ARG A 165 -4.12 -7.24 -4.76
C ARG A 165 -4.83 -8.57 -5.02
N THR A 166 -5.19 -9.29 -3.96
CA THR A 166 -6.03 -10.48 -4.07
C THR A 166 -7.23 -9.99 -4.84
N GLN A 167 -7.35 -10.44 -6.10
CA GLN A 167 -8.43 -10.02 -6.97
C GLN A 167 -9.70 -10.36 -6.20
N ARG A 168 -10.36 -9.33 -5.65
CA ARG A 168 -11.64 -9.50 -5.00
C ARG A 168 -12.51 -10.12 -6.10
N PRO A 169 -12.99 -11.36 -5.96
CA PRO A 169 -13.80 -11.95 -7.01
C PRO A 169 -14.95 -10.99 -7.23
N LEU A 170 -15.08 -10.46 -8.46
CA LEU A 170 -16.28 -9.76 -8.87
C LEU A 170 -17.43 -10.70 -8.50
N ARG A 171 -18.20 -10.32 -7.48
CA ARG A 171 -19.45 -10.99 -7.12
C ARG A 171 -20.27 -11.00 -8.41
N ARG A 172 -20.28 -12.14 -9.11
CA ARG A 172 -21.28 -12.43 -10.14
C ARG A 172 -22.61 -12.26 -9.43
N ARG A 173 -23.32 -11.18 -9.75
CA ARG A 173 -24.67 -10.93 -9.28
C ARG A 173 -25.54 -12.05 -9.87
N PRO A 174 -26.06 -12.99 -9.07
CA PRO A 174 -27.00 -13.97 -9.60
C PRO A 174 -28.37 -13.31 -9.65
N GLY A 175 -29.12 -13.57 -10.72
CA GLY A 175 -30.55 -13.26 -10.78
C GLY A 175 -30.91 -12.14 -11.75
N ARG A 176 -31.07 -12.50 -13.01
CA ARG A 176 -32.32 -12.20 -13.71
C ARG A 176 -32.60 -13.31 -14.72
N GLY A 177 -33.14 -14.40 -14.19
CA GLY A 177 -33.89 -15.37 -14.99
C GLY A 177 -35.30 -14.86 -15.24
N GLY A 178 -35.88 -15.28 -16.37
CA GLY A 178 -37.29 -15.15 -16.75
C GLY A 178 -37.65 -13.76 -17.27
N THR A 179 -38.32 -13.57 -18.40
CA THR A 179 -39.30 -14.42 -19.13
C THR A 179 -39.21 -14.09 -20.63
N ARG A 180 -39.09 -15.08 -21.53
CA ARG A 180 -40.18 -15.56 -22.41
C ARG A 180 -41.25 -14.51 -22.75
N THR A 181 -41.21 -14.01 -23.98
CA THR A 181 -42.18 -14.29 -25.07
C THR A 181 -41.51 -13.96 -26.39
#